data_AF-A0A0T9PX79-F1
#
_entry.id   AF-A0A0T9PX79-F1
#
_cell.length_a   1.000
_cell.length_b   1.000
_cell.length_c   1.000
_cell.angle_alpha   90.00
_cell.angle_beta   90.00
_cell.angle_gamma   90.00
#
_symmetry.space_group_name_H-M   'P 1'
#
loop_
_entity.id
_entity.type
_entity.pdbx_description
1 polymer ?
#
loop_
_entity_poly.entity_id
_entity_poly.type
_entity_poly.pdbx_seq_one_letter_code
_entity_poly.pdbx_strand_id
1 'polypeptide(L)'
;MSRYSVSEYTGALQALMPMGLVWPRRPDGVQTEVLRALANAYQRSDEDAQDLLSAAFPATATALLPEWEATLGLPDLCAIGEIDSMIQRQRAVVAKLFGIGGQSAAYFIRVAKALGYAITVTQYRQACAGMSVCRDALNGEEWPFTWLITAPETTIHNAQCSLTYCSDPLRSWGNKQLECRLSVLNPSHSILKFGYTLLT
;
A
#
# COMPACT_ATOMS: atom_id res chain seq x y z
N MET A 1 8.08 -17.05 -6.13
CA MET A 1 9.05 -18.17 -6.25
C MET A 1 8.47 -19.19 -7.19
N SER A 2 9.22 -19.64 -8.20
CA SER A 2 8.72 -20.60 -9.18
C SER A 2 8.12 -21.82 -8.48
N ARG A 3 7.00 -22.32 -9.00
CA ARG A 3 6.37 -23.54 -8.49
C ARG A 3 7.23 -24.77 -8.76
N TYR A 4 8.07 -24.71 -9.79
CA TYR A 4 8.90 -25.82 -10.25
C TYR A 4 10.38 -25.47 -10.20
N SER A 5 11.18 -26.44 -9.78
CA SER A 5 12.63 -26.35 -9.75
C SER A 5 13.23 -26.45 -11.16
N VAL A 6 14.46 -25.95 -11.33
CA VAL A 6 15.25 -26.14 -12.56
C VAL A 6 15.34 -27.63 -12.94
N SER A 7 15.46 -28.53 -11.97
CA SER A 7 15.51 -29.98 -12.22
C SER A 7 14.21 -30.52 -12.81
N GLU A 8 13.04 -30.04 -12.35
CA GLU A 8 11.74 -30.47 -12.89
C GLU A 8 11.55 -29.96 -14.32
N TYR A 9 11.90 -28.70 -14.59
CA TYR A 9 11.93 -28.17 -15.95
C TYR A 9 12.93 -28.93 -16.84
N THR A 10 14.10 -29.28 -16.34
CA THR A 10 15.10 -30.09 -17.09
C THR A 10 14.52 -31.47 -17.43
N GLY A 11 13.87 -32.13 -16.49
CA GLY A 11 13.22 -33.41 -16.70
C GLY A 11 12.08 -33.33 -17.73
N ALA A 12 11.26 -32.28 -17.67
CA ALA A 12 10.21 -32.04 -18.65
C ALA A 12 10.79 -31.82 -20.06
N LEU A 13 11.85 -31.01 -20.20
CA LEU A 13 12.53 -30.79 -21.47
C LEU A 13 13.16 -32.09 -22.02
N GLN A 14 13.74 -32.92 -21.15
CA GLN A 14 14.28 -34.23 -21.55
C GLN A 14 13.19 -35.21 -22.01
N ALA A 15 11.99 -35.13 -21.44
CA ALA A 15 10.85 -35.94 -21.85
C ALA A 15 10.32 -35.54 -23.24
N LEU A 16 10.47 -34.26 -23.60
CA LEU A 16 10.10 -33.73 -24.92
C LEU A 16 11.14 -33.99 -26.01
N MET A 17 12.33 -34.48 -25.66
CA MET A 17 13.32 -34.88 -26.67
C MET A 17 12.84 -36.11 -27.45
N PRO A 18 13.20 -36.20 -28.76
CA PRO A 18 12.97 -37.41 -29.53
C PRO A 18 13.64 -38.64 -28.89
N MET A 19 13.09 -39.82 -29.16
CA MET A 19 13.69 -41.09 -28.72
C MET A 19 14.83 -41.51 -29.66
N GLY A 20 15.88 -42.14 -29.13
CA GLY A 20 16.94 -42.76 -29.93
C GLY A 20 18.34 -42.59 -29.34
N LEU A 21 19.33 -43.27 -29.94
CA LEU A 21 20.73 -43.28 -29.48
C LEU A 21 21.41 -41.90 -29.55
N VAL A 22 20.94 -41.02 -30.43
CA VAL A 22 21.44 -39.64 -30.59
C VAL A 22 20.95 -38.73 -29.45
N TRP A 23 19.91 -39.12 -28.71
CA TRP A 23 19.27 -38.35 -27.63
C TRP A 23 19.39 -39.02 -26.26
N PRO A 24 20.63 -39.30 -25.77
CA PRO A 24 20.82 -39.95 -24.48
C PRO A 24 20.41 -39.04 -23.32
N ARG A 25 19.47 -39.51 -22.48
CA ARG A 25 19.03 -38.82 -21.24
C ARG A 25 20.00 -39.01 -20.07
N ARG A 26 21.30 -38.90 -20.33
CA ARG A 26 22.34 -39.07 -19.29
C ARG A 26 22.42 -37.81 -18.43
N PRO A 27 22.41 -37.91 -17.10
CA PRO A 27 22.44 -36.75 -16.21
C PRO A 27 23.71 -35.89 -16.42
N ASP A 28 24.84 -36.52 -16.73
CA ASP A 28 26.15 -35.87 -16.90
C ASP A 28 26.49 -35.57 -18.37
N GLY A 29 25.50 -35.68 -19.27
CA GLY A 29 25.69 -35.44 -20.70
C GLY A 29 25.65 -33.96 -21.05
N VAL A 30 26.46 -33.53 -22.04
CA VAL A 30 26.46 -32.15 -22.56
C VAL A 30 25.05 -31.70 -22.99
N GLN A 31 24.26 -32.59 -23.58
CA GLN A 31 22.87 -32.29 -23.95
C GLN A 31 22.00 -31.94 -22.74
N THR A 32 22.16 -32.67 -21.63
CA THR A 32 21.43 -32.39 -20.37
C THR A 32 21.88 -31.07 -19.75
N GLU A 33 23.17 -30.73 -19.81
CA GLU A 33 23.66 -29.42 -19.36
C GLU A 33 23.05 -28.26 -20.17
N VAL A 34 22.95 -28.41 -21.50
CA VAL A 34 22.30 -27.41 -22.36
C VAL A 34 20.81 -27.29 -22.01
N LEU A 35 20.10 -28.42 -21.83
CA LEU A 35 18.70 -28.39 -21.41
C LEU A 35 18.51 -27.78 -20.02
N ARG A 36 19.46 -28.00 -19.10
CA ARG A 36 19.44 -27.37 -17.77
C ARG A 36 19.64 -25.86 -17.87
N ALA A 37 20.52 -25.40 -18.75
CA ALA A 37 20.67 -23.97 -19.02
C ALA A 37 19.37 -23.35 -19.57
N LEU A 38 18.69 -24.02 -20.48
CA LEU A 38 17.37 -23.60 -20.97
C LEU A 38 16.30 -23.64 -19.86
N ALA A 39 16.31 -24.68 -19.01
CA ALA A 39 15.40 -24.82 -17.87
C ALA A 39 15.49 -23.64 -16.88
N ASN A 40 16.68 -23.05 -16.70
CA ASN A 40 16.83 -21.84 -15.88
C ASN A 40 16.04 -20.66 -16.45
N ALA A 41 15.97 -20.51 -17.78
CA ALA A 41 15.18 -19.45 -18.40
C ALA A 41 13.68 -19.67 -18.18
N TYR A 42 13.21 -20.92 -18.23
CA TYR A 42 11.81 -21.26 -17.93
C TYR A 42 11.46 -21.03 -16.46
N GLN A 43 12.35 -21.38 -15.54
CA GLN A 43 12.13 -21.09 -14.11
C GLN A 43 12.02 -19.58 -13.85
N ARG A 44 12.92 -18.78 -14.43
CA ARG A 44 12.85 -17.32 -14.35
C ARG A 44 11.55 -16.78 -14.94
N SER A 45 11.13 -17.29 -16.10
CA SER A 45 9.86 -16.90 -16.71
C SER A 45 8.65 -17.24 -15.84
N ASP A 46 8.68 -18.35 -15.10
CA ASP A 46 7.62 -18.72 -14.14
C ASP A 46 7.66 -17.83 -12.88
N GLU A 47 8.84 -17.48 -12.39
CA GLU A 47 9.02 -16.47 -11.34
C GLU A 47 8.44 -15.13 -11.75
N ASP A 48 8.82 -14.62 -12.92
CA ASP A 48 8.34 -13.35 -13.45
C ASP A 48 6.81 -13.35 -13.63
N ALA A 49 6.24 -14.46 -14.11
CA ALA A 49 4.80 -14.61 -14.27
C ALA A 49 4.05 -14.56 -12.93
N GLN A 50 4.59 -15.21 -11.89
CA GLN A 50 4.00 -15.15 -10.54
C GLN A 50 4.16 -13.77 -9.91
N ASP A 51 5.32 -13.15 -10.09
CA ASP A 51 5.59 -11.80 -9.60
C ASP A 51 4.63 -10.80 -10.26
N LEU A 52 4.32 -10.97 -11.55
CA LEU A 52 3.32 -10.16 -12.25
C LEU A 52 1.91 -10.31 -11.65
N LEU A 53 1.49 -11.53 -11.29
CA LEU A 53 0.21 -11.76 -10.63
C LEU A 53 0.15 -11.08 -9.25
N SER A 54 1.25 -11.12 -8.50
CA SER A 54 1.34 -10.40 -7.22
C SER A 54 1.35 -8.87 -7.43
N ALA A 55 1.99 -8.40 -8.50
CA ALA A 55 2.10 -6.99 -8.81
C ALA A 55 0.81 -6.38 -9.36
N ALA A 56 -0.11 -7.21 -9.86
CA ALA A 56 -1.43 -6.79 -10.32
C ALA A 56 -2.29 -6.20 -9.19
N PHE A 57 -2.02 -6.51 -7.92
CA PHE A 57 -2.71 -5.91 -6.79
C PHE A 57 -1.89 -4.75 -6.20
N PRO A 58 -2.45 -3.55 -6.03
CA PRO A 58 -1.71 -2.35 -5.63
C PRO A 58 -1.08 -2.46 -4.23
N ALA A 59 -1.68 -3.26 -3.34
CA ALA A 59 -1.16 -3.47 -1.98
C ALA A 59 0.11 -4.33 -1.96
N THR A 60 0.38 -5.09 -3.02
CA THR A 60 1.54 -5.97 -3.16
C THR A 60 2.40 -5.59 -4.38
N ALA A 61 2.06 -4.50 -5.06
CA ALA A 61 2.73 -4.07 -6.28
C ALA A 61 4.19 -3.67 -6.02
N THR A 62 5.11 -4.38 -6.66
CA THR A 62 6.54 -4.10 -6.66
C THR A 62 6.95 -3.50 -8.00
N ALA A 63 7.04 -4.34 -9.04
CA ALA A 63 7.46 -3.95 -10.39
C ALA A 63 6.44 -3.03 -11.08
N LEU A 64 5.14 -3.29 -10.91
CA LEU A 64 4.07 -2.48 -11.51
C LEU A 64 3.68 -1.24 -10.68
N LEU A 65 4.36 -0.97 -9.57
CA LEU A 65 4.05 0.18 -8.72
C LEU A 65 4.12 1.53 -9.47
N PRO A 66 5.12 1.79 -10.34
CA PRO A 66 5.16 3.04 -11.12
C PRO A 66 3.96 3.20 -12.07
N GLU A 67 3.46 2.10 -12.64
CA GLU A 67 2.28 2.14 -13.52
C GLU A 67 1.00 2.46 -12.73
N TRP A 68 0.86 1.86 -11.53
CA TRP A 68 -0.23 2.19 -10.61
C TRP A 68 -0.20 3.65 -10.19
N GLU A 69 0.98 4.18 -9.87
CA GLU A 69 1.17 5.58 -9.53
C GLU A 69 0.80 6.50 -10.69
N ALA A 70 1.28 6.22 -11.90
CA ALA A 70 0.94 6.98 -13.09
C ALA A 70 -0.58 6.98 -13.36
N THR A 71 -1.22 5.81 -13.24
CA THR A 71 -2.68 5.65 -13.44
C THR A 71 -3.48 6.48 -12.44
N LEU A 72 -3.00 6.60 -11.20
CA LEU A 72 -3.67 7.38 -10.14
C LEU A 72 -3.15 8.82 -10.05
N GLY A 73 -2.26 9.26 -10.94
CA GLY A 73 -1.63 10.59 -10.88
C GLY A 73 -0.89 10.83 -9.55
N LEU A 74 -0.07 9.87 -9.14
CA LEU A 74 0.91 9.98 -8.07
C LEU A 74 2.31 10.15 -8.70
N PRO A 75 3.24 10.86 -8.03
CA PRO A 75 3.08 11.60 -6.77
C PRO A 75 2.20 12.85 -6.94
N ASP A 76 1.28 13.08 -6.00
CA ASP A 76 0.45 14.29 -5.92
C ASP A 76 1.01 15.29 -4.91
N LEU A 77 0.37 16.45 -4.77
CA LEU A 77 0.82 17.53 -3.86
C LEU A 77 0.99 17.06 -2.40
N CYS A 78 0.28 16.02 -1.98
CA CYS A 78 0.38 15.45 -0.64
C CYS A 78 1.46 14.37 -0.49
N ALA A 79 2.05 13.92 -1.60
CA ALA A 79 3.07 12.87 -1.65
C ALA A 79 4.51 13.43 -1.73
N ILE A 80 4.68 14.71 -2.08
CA ILE A 80 5.99 15.33 -2.31
C ILE A 80 6.74 15.49 -0.98
N GLY A 81 7.89 14.81 -0.86
CA GLY A 81 8.83 14.96 0.25
C GLY A 81 8.54 14.15 1.52
N GLU A 82 7.54 13.24 1.48
CA GLU A 82 7.17 12.41 2.65
C GLU A 82 7.05 10.90 2.35
N ILE A 83 6.98 10.53 1.07
CA ILE A 83 6.85 9.13 0.65
C ILE A 83 8.20 8.63 0.15
N ASP A 84 9.06 8.25 1.10
CA ASP A 84 10.40 7.75 0.77
C ASP A 84 10.47 6.22 0.74
N SER A 85 9.50 5.51 1.35
CA SER A 85 9.51 4.04 1.37
C SER A 85 8.52 3.41 0.39
N MET A 86 8.90 2.24 -0.15
CA MET A 86 8.06 1.46 -1.05
C MET A 86 6.68 1.12 -0.44
N ILE A 87 6.63 0.79 0.86
CA ILE A 87 5.38 0.51 1.58
C ILE A 87 4.47 1.74 1.62
N GLN A 88 5.03 2.93 1.90
CA GLN A 88 4.24 4.16 1.92
C GLN A 88 3.70 4.50 0.52
N ARG A 89 4.47 4.23 -0.54
CA ARG A 89 4.02 4.38 -1.93
C ARG A 89 2.83 3.47 -2.24
N GLN A 90 2.93 2.18 -1.89
CA GLN A 90 1.81 1.23 -2.02
C GLN A 90 0.57 1.69 -1.25
N ARG A 91 0.75 2.13 0.00
CA ARG A 91 -0.36 2.66 0.83
C ARG A 91 -1.00 3.90 0.22
N ALA A 92 -0.21 4.81 -0.36
CA ALA A 92 -0.73 5.98 -1.05
C ALA A 92 -1.56 5.61 -2.29
N VAL A 93 -1.09 4.64 -3.09
CA VAL A 93 -1.83 4.06 -4.22
C VAL A 93 -3.16 3.46 -3.72
N VAL A 94 -3.12 2.59 -2.71
CA VAL A 94 -4.32 1.94 -2.15
C VAL A 94 -5.30 2.97 -1.60
N ALA A 95 -4.82 3.95 -0.82
CA ALA A 95 -5.66 5.01 -0.26
C ALA A 95 -6.28 5.89 -1.35
N LYS A 96 -5.59 6.12 -2.47
CA LYS A 96 -6.13 6.88 -3.61
C LYS A 96 -7.12 6.07 -4.44
N LEU A 97 -6.87 4.78 -4.61
CA LEU A 97 -7.77 3.88 -5.34
C LEU A 97 -9.10 3.67 -4.62
N PHE A 98 -9.10 3.51 -3.30
CA PHE A 98 -10.35 3.33 -2.53
C PHE A 98 -10.95 4.64 -1.99
N GLY A 99 -10.21 5.75 -2.08
CA GLY A 99 -10.61 7.07 -1.59
C GLY A 99 -11.45 7.90 -2.57
N ILE A 100 -12.28 7.26 -3.39
CA ILE A 100 -13.03 7.91 -4.48
C ILE A 100 -14.20 8.78 -3.95
N GLY A 101 -14.57 8.65 -2.68
CA GLY A 101 -15.51 9.57 -2.06
C GLY A 101 -16.32 8.97 -0.91
N GLY A 102 -16.58 9.81 0.08
CA GLY A 102 -17.44 9.50 1.22
C GLY A 102 -17.46 10.69 2.17
N GLN A 103 -18.62 10.95 2.78
CA GLN A 103 -18.82 12.10 3.68
C GLN A 103 -19.20 11.64 5.09
N SER A 104 -18.64 10.50 5.53
CA SER A 104 -18.89 9.95 6.86
C SER A 104 -17.61 9.82 7.66
N ALA A 105 -17.68 9.94 8.98
CA ALA A 105 -16.53 9.73 9.86
C ALA A 105 -15.85 8.37 9.61
N ALA A 106 -16.64 7.31 9.39
CA ALA A 106 -16.13 5.98 9.07
C ALA A 106 -15.33 5.95 7.76
N TYR A 107 -15.69 6.74 6.76
CA TYR A 107 -14.92 6.87 5.52
C TYR A 107 -13.54 7.49 5.78
N PHE A 108 -13.47 8.61 6.50
CA PHE A 108 -12.21 9.27 6.84
C PHE A 108 -11.29 8.36 7.66
N ILE A 109 -11.86 7.62 8.63
CA ILE A 109 -11.11 6.63 9.42
C ILE A 109 -10.53 5.52 8.52
N ARG A 110 -11.31 5.01 7.55
CA ARG A 110 -10.81 3.99 6.60
C ARG A 110 -9.68 4.52 5.71
N VAL A 111 -9.81 5.74 5.19
CA VAL A 111 -8.75 6.35 4.36
C VAL A 111 -7.48 6.56 5.16
N ALA A 112 -7.58 7.11 6.38
CA ALA A 112 -6.44 7.27 7.27
C ALA A 112 -5.78 5.92 7.61
N LYS A 113 -6.59 4.90 7.90
CA LYS A 113 -6.09 3.53 8.14
C LYS A 113 -5.37 2.95 6.93
N ALA A 114 -5.86 3.19 5.71
CA ALA A 114 -5.21 2.74 4.48
C ALA A 114 -3.83 3.40 4.27
N LEU A 115 -3.69 4.67 4.67
CA LEU A 115 -2.40 5.37 4.70
C LEU A 115 -1.47 4.88 5.83
N GLY A 116 -2.00 4.16 6.82
CA GLY A 116 -1.26 3.66 7.98
C GLY A 116 -1.38 4.52 9.24
N TYR A 117 -2.37 5.41 9.30
CA TYR A 117 -2.66 6.26 10.46
C TYR A 117 -3.85 5.70 11.25
N ALA A 118 -3.73 5.71 12.58
CA ALA A 118 -4.86 5.45 13.47
C ALA A 118 -5.44 6.79 13.94
N ILE A 119 -6.69 7.05 13.60
CA ILE A 119 -7.38 8.30 13.97
C ILE A 119 -8.73 8.02 14.61
N THR A 120 -9.22 8.98 15.38
CA THR A 120 -10.62 9.08 15.78
C THR A 120 -11.22 10.37 15.23
N VAL A 121 -12.52 10.37 14.96
CA VAL A 121 -13.24 11.54 14.45
C VAL A 121 -14.34 11.89 15.44
N THR A 122 -14.26 13.08 16.02
CA THR A 122 -15.29 13.62 16.91
C THR A 122 -16.14 14.60 16.13
N GLN A 123 -17.45 14.37 16.14
CA GLN A 123 -18.45 15.27 15.57
C GLN A 123 -19.08 16.08 16.70
N TYR A 124 -19.36 17.35 16.42
CA TYR A 124 -19.96 18.24 17.38
C TYR A 124 -21.43 18.51 17.04
N ARG A 125 -22.17 18.98 18.04
CA ARG A 125 -23.51 19.55 17.86
C ARG A 125 -23.50 21.00 18.31
N GLN A 126 -24.46 21.77 17.78
CA GLN A 126 -24.77 23.10 18.29
C GLN A 126 -25.31 23.01 19.73
N ALA A 127 -24.99 24.01 20.54
CA ALA A 127 -25.59 24.15 21.85
C ALA A 127 -27.07 24.58 21.70
N CYS A 128 -27.98 23.85 22.33
CA CYS A 128 -29.41 24.12 22.26
C CYS A 128 -30.01 24.15 23.66
N ALA A 129 -30.84 25.16 23.94
CA ALA A 129 -31.58 25.25 25.19
C ALA A 129 -32.46 23.99 25.37
N GLY A 130 -32.41 23.40 26.56
CA GLY A 130 -33.14 22.16 26.87
C GLY A 130 -32.40 20.85 26.51
N MET A 131 -31.35 20.89 25.69
CA MET A 131 -30.48 19.72 25.42
C MET A 131 -29.07 19.87 25.97
N SER A 132 -28.58 21.09 26.14
CA SER A 132 -27.26 21.38 26.70
C SER A 132 -27.33 21.62 28.21
N VAL A 133 -26.33 21.14 28.95
CA VAL A 133 -26.20 21.32 30.41
C VAL A 133 -24.98 22.17 30.77
N CYS A 134 -24.93 22.67 32.01
CA CYS A 134 -23.75 23.40 32.50
C CYS A 134 -22.49 22.55 32.33
N ARG A 135 -21.40 23.17 31.83
CA ARG A 135 -20.10 22.57 31.45
C ARG A 135 -20.05 21.90 30.08
N ASP A 136 -21.16 21.81 29.35
CA ASP A 136 -21.10 21.48 27.92
C ASP A 136 -20.41 22.60 27.13
N ALA A 137 -19.80 22.24 26.00
CA ALA A 137 -19.24 23.21 25.07
C ALA A 137 -20.35 24.09 24.46
N LEU A 138 -20.14 25.41 24.49
CA LEU A 138 -21.04 26.41 23.90
C LEU A 138 -20.75 26.56 22.40
N ASN A 139 -21.06 25.49 21.66
CA ASN A 139 -20.84 25.40 20.23
C ASN A 139 -21.86 26.25 19.45
N GLY A 140 -21.36 27.11 18.57
CA GLY A 140 -22.16 27.90 17.61
C GLY A 140 -22.69 27.08 16.42
N GLU A 141 -23.23 27.79 15.42
CA GLU A 141 -23.89 27.19 14.25
C GLU A 141 -22.94 26.47 13.29
N GLU A 142 -21.64 26.79 13.29
CA GLU A 142 -20.67 26.10 12.41
C GLU A 142 -20.21 24.73 12.93
N TRP A 143 -20.44 24.43 14.21
CA TRP A 143 -19.91 23.24 14.86
C TRP A 143 -20.48 21.90 14.39
N PRO A 144 -21.76 21.79 13.97
CA PRO A 144 -22.27 20.58 13.31
C PRO A 144 -21.47 20.17 12.07
N PHE A 145 -20.85 21.13 11.38
CA PHE A 145 -20.01 20.89 10.20
C PHE A 145 -18.51 20.81 10.53
N THR A 146 -18.14 21.07 11.78
CA THR A 146 -16.75 21.02 12.25
C THR A 146 -16.45 19.63 12.79
N TRP A 147 -15.42 18.98 12.28
CA TRP A 147 -14.98 17.66 12.76
C TRP A 147 -13.58 17.76 13.35
N LEU A 148 -13.39 17.19 14.53
CA LEU A 148 -12.05 17.04 15.12
C LEU A 148 -11.50 15.66 14.78
N ILE A 149 -10.45 15.65 13.99
CA ILE A 149 -9.65 14.47 13.68
C ILE A 149 -8.55 14.38 14.74
N THR A 150 -8.62 13.39 15.61
CA THR A 150 -7.59 13.15 16.62
C THR A 150 -6.63 12.07 16.14
N ALA A 151 -5.35 12.40 16.10
CA ALA A 151 -4.25 11.52 15.73
C ALA A 151 -3.16 11.53 16.82
N PRO A 152 -2.27 10.51 16.86
CA PRO A 152 -1.09 10.55 17.69
C PRO A 152 -0.22 11.77 17.39
N GLU A 153 0.42 12.35 18.42
CA GLU A 153 1.30 13.52 18.26
C GLU A 153 2.34 13.34 17.17
N THR A 154 2.94 12.16 17.08
CA THR A 154 3.82 11.78 15.98
C THR A 154 3.53 10.34 15.59
N THR A 155 3.00 10.15 14.39
CA THR A 155 2.88 8.81 13.82
C THR A 155 4.24 8.37 13.31
N ILE A 156 4.72 7.23 13.80
CA ILE A 156 5.99 6.64 13.42
C ILE A 156 5.72 5.43 12.53
N HIS A 157 6.33 5.41 11.35
CA HIS A 157 6.38 4.23 10.50
C HIS A 157 7.77 3.62 10.59
N ASN A 158 7.83 2.36 11.03
CA ASN A 158 9.08 1.60 11.11
C ASN A 158 9.23 0.71 9.89
N ALA A 159 10.47 0.44 9.50
CA ALA A 159 10.79 -0.59 8.54
C ALA A 159 10.27 -1.96 8.99
N GLN A 160 9.78 -2.74 8.04
CA GLN A 160 9.20 -4.05 8.26
C GLN A 160 10.02 -5.08 7.49
N CYS A 161 10.36 -6.18 8.15
CA CYS A 161 11.05 -7.30 7.50
C CYS A 161 10.22 -7.79 6.29
N SER A 162 10.88 -8.11 5.18
CA SER A 162 10.32 -8.55 3.89
C SER A 162 9.51 -7.52 3.08
N LEU A 163 9.24 -6.32 3.61
CA LEU A 163 8.45 -5.30 2.93
C LEU A 163 9.27 -4.02 2.64
N THR A 164 10.31 -3.76 3.42
CA THR A 164 11.21 -2.61 3.23
C THR A 164 12.34 -2.97 2.27
N TYR A 165 12.67 -2.07 1.36
CA TYR A 165 13.71 -2.27 0.33
C TYR A 165 14.99 -1.52 0.69
N CYS A 166 16.10 -1.91 0.04
CA CYS A 166 17.34 -1.14 0.10
C CYS A 166 17.06 0.30 -0.38
N SER A 167 17.58 1.29 0.34
CA SER A 167 17.33 2.74 0.20
C SER A 167 16.08 3.31 0.86
N ASP A 168 15.16 2.48 1.38
CA ASP A 168 14.07 2.97 2.21
C ASP A 168 14.58 3.42 3.59
N PRO A 169 13.99 4.46 4.20
CA PRO A 169 14.32 4.85 5.57
C PRO A 169 13.91 3.76 6.57
N LEU A 170 14.75 3.52 7.58
CA LEU A 170 14.43 2.59 8.67
C LEU A 170 13.26 3.06 9.54
N ARG A 171 13.05 4.38 9.56
CA ARG A 171 11.96 5.02 10.27
C ARG A 171 11.61 6.34 9.61
N SER A 172 10.33 6.56 9.36
CA SER A 172 9.77 7.86 8.97
C SER A 172 8.73 8.29 10.01
N TRP A 173 8.46 9.60 10.09
CA TRP A 173 7.52 10.14 11.04
C TRP A 173 6.83 11.39 10.50
N GLY A 174 5.63 11.65 11.02
CA GLY A 174 4.88 12.87 10.72
C GLY A 174 3.44 12.60 10.31
N ASN A 175 2.62 13.64 10.45
CA ASN A 175 1.18 13.61 10.19
C ASN A 175 0.78 14.47 8.98
N LYS A 176 1.73 15.09 8.27
CA LYS A 176 1.42 16.04 7.20
C LYS A 176 0.80 15.36 5.96
N GLN A 177 1.21 14.14 5.62
CA GLN A 177 0.53 13.33 4.59
C GLN A 177 -0.95 13.09 4.94
N LEU A 178 -1.24 12.77 6.21
CA LEU A 178 -2.60 12.59 6.71
C LEU A 178 -3.40 13.90 6.60
N GLU A 179 -2.87 15.01 7.12
CA GLU A 179 -3.53 16.32 7.07
C GLU A 179 -3.86 16.73 5.64
N CYS A 180 -2.87 16.66 4.75
CA CYS A 180 -3.02 17.04 3.36
C CYS A 180 -4.07 16.17 2.68
N ARG A 181 -4.01 14.84 2.87
CA ARG A 181 -4.93 13.92 2.20
C ARG A 181 -6.37 14.13 2.65
N LEU A 182 -6.60 14.25 3.95
CA LEU A 182 -7.95 14.46 4.47
C LEU A 182 -8.48 15.85 4.08
N SER A 183 -7.62 16.85 4.00
CA SER A 183 -8.00 18.20 3.51
C SER A 183 -8.42 18.18 2.04
N VAL A 184 -7.75 17.40 1.19
CA VAL A 184 -8.15 17.24 -0.23
C VAL A 184 -9.49 16.52 -0.37
N LEU A 185 -9.75 15.54 0.50
CA LEU A 185 -11.01 14.79 0.51
C LEU A 185 -12.15 15.53 1.24
N ASN A 186 -11.85 16.62 1.92
CA ASN A 186 -12.81 17.38 2.71
C ASN A 186 -13.89 17.98 1.81
N PRO A 187 -15.18 17.70 2.07
CA PRO A 187 -16.26 18.45 1.47
C PRO A 187 -16.12 19.95 1.72
N SER A 188 -16.57 20.78 0.79
CA SER A 188 -16.44 22.24 0.87
C SER A 188 -17.16 22.87 2.07
N HIS A 189 -18.19 22.22 2.59
CA HIS A 189 -19.03 22.73 3.67
C HIS A 189 -18.56 22.27 5.07
N SER A 190 -17.64 21.30 5.15
CA SER A 190 -17.12 20.79 6.42
C SER A 190 -15.78 21.42 6.78
N ILE A 191 -15.56 21.61 8.08
CA ILE A 191 -14.34 22.21 8.63
C ILE A 191 -13.59 21.13 9.39
N LEU A 192 -12.45 20.67 8.85
CA LEU A 192 -11.59 19.72 9.53
C LEU A 192 -10.64 20.45 10.47
N LYS A 193 -10.62 20.03 11.73
CA LYS A 193 -9.62 20.42 12.73
C LYS A 193 -8.78 19.21 13.10
N PHE A 194 -7.47 19.38 13.18
CA PHE A 194 -6.54 18.32 13.57
C PHE A 194 -6.13 18.50 15.03
N GLY A 195 -6.33 17.48 15.84
CA GLY A 195 -5.94 17.41 17.24
C GLY A 195 -4.89 16.34 17.45
N TYR A 196 -3.85 16.67 18.22
CA TYR A 196 -2.72 15.78 18.49
C TYR A 196 -2.69 15.40 19.96
N THR A 197 -2.67 14.10 20.23
CA THR A 197 -2.63 13.57 21.59
C THR A 197 -1.48 12.58 21.74
N LEU A 198 -0.81 12.62 22.88
CA LEU A 198 0.10 11.55 23.29
C LEU A 198 -0.72 10.27 23.47
N LEU A 199 -0.31 9.19 22.81
CA LEU A 199 -0.83 7.86 23.10
C LEU A 199 -0.38 7.51 24.52
N THR A 200 -1.32 7.47 25.47
CA THR A 200 -1.11 6.86 26.79
C THR A 200 -1.05 5.35 26.68
#